data_AF-A0AAD6S891-F1
#
_entry.id   AF-A0AAD6S891-F1
#
_cell.length_a   1.000
_cell.length_b   1.000
_cell.length_c   1.000
_cell.angle_alpha   90.00
_cell.angle_beta   90.00
_cell.angle_gamma   90.00
#
_symmetry.space_group_name_H-M   'P 1'
#
loop_
_entity.id
_entity.type
_entity.pdbx_description
1 polymer ?
#
loop_
_entity_poly.entity_id
_entity_poly.type
_entity_poly.pdbx_seq_one_letter_code
_entity_poly.pdbx_strand_id
1 'polypeptide(L)'
;MVRFVFIALLVPALAVFAAPLPAKRAFAFALQSYDQFQISDGVAGTAEAQANAPPFPADLTTVDATLLGTLTANLGTMREAAESAETDDFDPQIAAASGADAAALQVGKIKNKVLKLTGEVQQIKIKIAQASAAGSSTSDLETSLATEQGKLTTNIALDVKSKGAASKGR
;
A
#
# COMPACT_ATOMS: atom_id res chain seq x y z
N MET A 1 44.61 53.04 48.43
CA MET A 1 45.18 52.03 47.50
C MET A 1 44.97 50.69 48.19
N VAL A 2 44.27 49.68 47.69
CA VAL A 2 44.29 49.04 46.37
C VAL A 2 42.88 48.44 46.10
N ARG A 3 42.43 48.51 44.84
CA ARG A 3 41.14 48.02 44.33
C ARG A 3 41.17 46.50 44.16
N PHE A 4 40.16 45.78 44.65
CA PHE A 4 39.93 44.38 44.28
C PHE A 4 38.95 44.34 43.10
N VAL A 5 39.44 43.86 41.96
CA VAL A 5 38.68 43.69 40.72
C VAL A 5 38.01 42.31 40.75
N PHE A 6 36.67 42.30 40.66
CA PHE A 6 35.89 41.09 40.38
C PHE A 6 36.05 40.71 38.91
N ILE A 7 36.62 39.54 38.63
CA ILE A 7 36.55 38.90 37.31
C ILE A 7 35.46 37.84 37.38
N ALA A 8 34.27 38.17 36.86
CA ALA A 8 33.20 37.20 36.62
C ALA A 8 33.52 36.44 35.32
N LEU A 9 33.87 35.16 35.46
CA LEU A 9 34.13 34.26 34.34
C LEU A 9 32.78 33.76 33.80
N LEU A 10 32.33 34.32 32.68
CA LEU A 10 31.10 33.91 32.01
C LEU A 10 31.40 32.67 31.14
N VAL A 11 30.95 31.49 31.58
CA VAL A 11 30.98 30.26 30.80
C VAL A 11 29.74 30.23 29.90
N PRO A 12 29.84 30.17 28.56
CA PRO A 12 28.67 29.99 27.71
C PRO A 12 28.23 28.52 27.78
N ALA A 13 27.11 28.27 28.44
CA ALA A 13 26.43 26.99 28.37
C ALA A 13 25.83 26.81 26.97
N LEU A 14 26.50 26.03 26.11
CA LEU A 14 25.89 25.53 24.88
C LEU A 14 24.80 24.50 25.26
N ALA A 15 23.56 24.95 25.25
CA ALA A 15 22.41 24.05 25.28
C ALA A 15 22.31 23.34 23.91
N VAL A 16 22.83 22.11 23.83
CA VAL A 16 22.56 21.21 22.71
C VAL A 16 21.11 20.74 22.84
N PHE A 17 20.19 21.37 22.10
CA PHE A 17 18.85 20.83 21.91
C PHE A 17 18.96 19.57 21.04
N ALA A 18 18.99 18.40 21.67
CA ALA A 18 18.75 17.15 20.96
C ALA A 18 17.30 17.16 20.48
N ALA A 19 17.09 17.34 19.17
CA ALA A 19 15.77 17.18 18.58
C ALA A 19 15.29 15.75 18.87
N PRO A 20 14.04 15.56 19.33
CA PRO A 20 13.49 14.22 19.53
C PRO A 20 13.55 13.48 18.20
N LEU A 21 14.24 12.33 18.18
CA LEU A 21 14.19 11.43 17.03
C LEU A 21 12.74 10.99 16.83
N PRO A 22 12.21 10.97 15.60
CA PRO A 22 10.85 10.51 15.35
C PRO A 22 10.70 9.09 15.89
N ALA A 23 9.75 8.89 16.80
CA ALA A 23 9.45 7.58 17.35
C ALA A 23 8.94 6.67 16.22
N LYS A 24 9.63 5.54 16.00
CA LYS A 24 9.21 4.52 15.04
C LYS A 24 7.86 3.96 15.51
N ARG A 25 6.81 4.15 14.72
CA ARG A 25 5.46 3.70 15.07
C ARG A 25 5.35 2.20 14.81
N ALA A 26 4.86 1.45 15.80
CA ALA A 26 4.42 0.08 15.58
C ALA A 26 3.19 0.11 14.67
N PHE A 27 3.40 -0.30 13.43
CA PHE A 27 2.37 -0.48 12.42
C PHE A 27 2.14 -1.99 12.26
N ALA A 28 0.89 -2.47 12.20
CA ALA A 28 0.62 -3.90 12.05
C ALA A 28 -0.33 -4.10 10.87
N PHE A 29 0.24 -4.41 9.71
CA PHE A 29 -0.51 -4.92 8.57
C PHE A 29 -0.57 -6.44 8.68
N ALA A 30 -1.72 -6.96 9.09
CA ALA A 30 -1.90 -8.39 9.29
C ALA A 30 -2.08 -9.11 7.96
N LEU A 31 -1.47 -10.30 7.83
CA LEU A 31 -1.81 -11.22 6.77
C LEU A 31 -3.25 -11.70 6.95
N GLN A 32 -4.03 -11.68 5.89
CA GLN A 32 -5.43 -12.11 5.86
C GLN A 32 -5.64 -13.17 4.78
N SER A 33 -6.58 -14.09 4.99
CA SER A 33 -7.02 -14.97 3.91
C SER A 33 -7.81 -14.15 2.88
N TYR A 34 -7.87 -14.63 1.63
CA TYR A 34 -8.56 -13.89 0.58
C TYR A 34 -9.99 -13.48 0.97
N ASP A 35 -10.77 -14.41 1.51
CA ASP A 35 -12.16 -14.18 1.92
C ASP A 35 -12.32 -13.05 2.94
N GLN A 36 -11.26 -12.74 3.70
CA GLN A 36 -11.27 -11.68 4.71
C GLN A 36 -10.95 -10.30 4.16
N PHE A 37 -10.19 -10.19 3.07
CA PHE A 37 -9.71 -8.90 2.56
C PHE A 37 -10.28 -8.52 1.19
N GLN A 38 -10.97 -9.44 0.54
CA GLN A 38 -11.57 -9.21 -0.77
C GLN A 38 -12.62 -8.08 -0.77
N ILE A 39 -12.76 -7.44 -1.94
CA ILE A 39 -13.69 -6.32 -2.15
C ILE A 39 -14.63 -6.55 -3.35
N SER A 40 -14.71 -7.77 -3.85
CA SER A 40 -15.38 -8.10 -5.11
C SER A 40 -16.90 -8.11 -5.03
N ASP A 41 -17.49 -8.27 -3.85
CA ASP A 41 -18.94 -8.24 -3.68
C ASP A 41 -19.53 -6.83 -3.57
N GLY A 42 -20.83 -6.72 -3.84
CA GLY A 42 -21.64 -5.54 -3.61
C GLY A 42 -21.91 -4.73 -4.88
N VAL A 43 -21.51 -3.46 -4.89
CA VAL A 43 -21.79 -2.52 -5.98
C VAL A 43 -20.48 -1.89 -6.45
N ALA A 44 -20.35 -1.69 -7.76
CA ALA A 44 -19.19 -1.04 -8.36
C ALA A 44 -19.15 0.49 -8.12
N GLY A 45 -17.97 1.05 -8.33
CA GLY A 45 -17.69 2.50 -8.32
C GLY A 45 -17.04 3.01 -7.04
N THR A 46 -16.59 2.11 -6.15
CA THR A 46 -15.91 2.44 -4.89
C THR A 46 -14.67 1.57 -4.64
N ALA A 47 -14.22 0.79 -5.62
CA ALA A 47 -13.15 -0.17 -5.42
C ALA A 47 -11.83 0.48 -4.98
N GLU A 48 -11.51 1.67 -5.50
CA GLU A 48 -10.32 2.42 -5.07
C GLU A 48 -10.36 2.74 -3.58
N ALA A 49 -11.49 3.25 -3.08
CA ALA A 49 -11.65 3.59 -1.68
C ALA A 49 -11.59 2.33 -0.79
N GLN A 50 -12.18 1.23 -1.24
CA GLN A 50 -12.14 -0.05 -0.52
C GLN A 50 -10.72 -0.63 -0.48
N ALA A 51 -9.99 -0.61 -1.60
CA ALA A 51 -8.62 -1.11 -1.69
C ALA A 51 -7.60 -0.28 -0.88
N ASN A 52 -7.88 1.02 -0.67
CA ASN A 52 -7.06 1.93 0.14
C ASN A 52 -7.53 2.03 1.61
N ALA A 53 -8.59 1.32 2.01
CA ALA A 53 -9.06 1.30 3.39
C ALA A 53 -8.05 0.71 4.40
N PRO A 54 -7.24 -0.31 4.04
CA PRO A 54 -6.16 -0.77 4.91
C PRO A 54 -5.17 0.35 5.22
N PRO A 55 -4.66 0.43 6.46
CA PRO A 55 -3.90 1.59 6.93
C PRO A 55 -2.46 1.63 6.39
N PHE A 56 -2.22 1.79 5.09
CA PHE A 56 -0.86 1.86 4.57
C PHE A 56 -0.05 3.01 5.20
N PRO A 57 1.24 2.81 5.55
CA PRO A 57 2.06 3.90 6.10
C PRO A 57 2.20 5.02 5.08
N ALA A 58 1.86 6.25 5.47
CA ALA A 58 2.01 7.43 4.61
C ALA A 58 3.50 7.81 4.40
N ASP A 59 4.35 7.51 5.38
CA ASP A 59 5.79 7.76 5.33
C ASP A 59 6.57 6.51 5.74
N LEU A 60 7.16 5.85 4.75
CA LEU A 60 7.92 4.62 4.91
C LEU A 60 9.27 4.83 5.63
N THR A 61 9.78 6.07 5.70
CA THR A 61 11.04 6.37 6.40
C THR A 61 10.90 6.28 7.93
N THR A 62 9.66 6.34 8.43
CA THR A 62 9.34 6.24 9.86
C THR A 62 9.11 4.82 10.35
N VAL A 63 9.11 3.84 9.43
CA VAL A 63 8.85 2.43 9.70
C VAL A 63 10.20 1.69 9.84
N ASP A 64 10.34 0.81 10.83
CA ASP A 64 11.56 0.03 10.95
C ASP A 64 11.70 -1.03 9.84
N ALA A 65 12.94 -1.42 9.52
CA ALA A 65 13.24 -2.31 8.41
C ALA A 65 12.62 -3.71 8.57
N THR A 66 12.54 -4.23 9.79
CA THR A 66 11.91 -5.54 10.07
C THR A 66 10.43 -5.48 9.73
N LEU A 67 9.76 -4.42 10.16
CA LEU A 67 8.35 -4.20 9.87
C LEU A 67 8.08 -3.93 8.38
N LEU A 68 8.95 -3.18 7.68
CA LEU A 68 8.87 -3.06 6.22
C LEU A 68 9.00 -4.41 5.52
N GLY A 69 9.84 -5.31 6.05
CA GLY A 69 9.96 -6.70 5.58
C GLY A 69 8.66 -7.47 5.75
N THR A 70 8.05 -7.45 6.94
CA THR A 70 6.76 -8.09 7.21
C THR A 70 5.64 -7.52 6.34
N LEU A 71 5.57 -6.19 6.19
CA LEU A 71 4.60 -5.53 5.34
C LEU A 71 4.74 -5.98 3.87
N THR A 72 5.97 -5.97 3.35
CA THR A 72 6.27 -6.41 1.97
C THR A 72 5.86 -7.86 1.74
N ALA A 73 6.12 -8.74 2.70
CA ALA A 73 5.76 -10.15 2.63
C ALA A 73 4.25 -10.36 2.66
N ASN A 74 3.54 -9.76 3.63
CA ASN A 74 2.09 -9.90 3.75
C ASN A 74 1.36 -9.34 2.54
N LEU A 75 1.78 -8.16 2.04
CA LEU A 75 1.26 -7.59 0.79
C LEU A 75 1.51 -8.50 -0.42
N GLY A 76 2.68 -9.12 -0.49
CA GLY A 76 3.03 -10.08 -1.54
C GLY A 76 2.04 -11.24 -1.56
N THR A 77 1.88 -11.92 -0.43
CA THR A 77 0.97 -13.06 -0.29
C THR A 77 -0.48 -12.68 -0.60
N MET A 78 -0.98 -11.55 -0.09
CA MET A 78 -2.35 -11.12 -0.34
C MET A 78 -2.58 -10.72 -1.80
N ARG A 79 -1.63 -10.01 -2.42
CA ARG A 79 -1.69 -9.68 -3.86
C ARG A 79 -1.70 -10.95 -4.71
N GLU A 80 -0.86 -11.93 -4.39
CA GLU A 80 -0.81 -13.22 -5.09
C GLU A 80 -2.10 -14.00 -4.92
N ALA A 81 -2.72 -13.99 -3.73
CA ALA A 81 -4.04 -14.61 -3.55
C ALA A 81 -5.15 -13.91 -4.36
N ALA A 82 -5.08 -12.58 -4.52
CA ALA A 82 -5.97 -11.85 -5.43
C ALA A 82 -5.67 -12.16 -6.91
N GLU A 83 -4.41 -12.41 -7.25
CA GLU A 83 -3.98 -12.81 -8.60
C GLU A 83 -4.45 -14.22 -8.95
N SER A 84 -4.14 -15.22 -8.12
CA SER A 84 -4.50 -16.62 -8.35
C SER A 84 -5.97 -16.76 -8.68
N ALA A 85 -6.81 -16.05 -7.98
CA ALA A 85 -8.22 -16.23 -8.21
C ALA A 85 -8.84 -15.30 -9.25
N GLU A 86 -8.06 -14.37 -9.79
CA GLU A 86 -8.38 -13.81 -11.10
C GLU A 86 -8.47 -14.95 -12.13
N THR A 87 -7.49 -15.87 -12.10
CA THR A 87 -7.32 -16.95 -13.08
C THR A 87 -8.04 -18.24 -12.69
N ASP A 88 -8.03 -18.59 -11.42
CA ASP A 88 -8.45 -19.90 -10.91
C ASP A 88 -9.93 -19.93 -10.56
N ASP A 89 -10.51 -18.76 -10.27
CA ASP A 89 -11.90 -18.65 -9.83
C ASP A 89 -12.73 -17.74 -10.76
N PHE A 90 -12.35 -16.47 -10.93
CA PHE A 90 -13.13 -15.53 -11.75
C PHE A 90 -13.23 -15.98 -13.20
N ASP A 91 -12.11 -16.28 -13.86
CA ASP A 91 -12.09 -16.70 -15.27
C ASP A 91 -12.99 -17.91 -15.57
N PRO A 92 -12.89 -19.05 -14.84
CA PRO A 92 -13.78 -20.18 -15.10
C PRO A 92 -15.25 -19.88 -14.75
N GLN A 93 -15.53 -19.14 -13.67
CA GLN A 93 -16.91 -18.78 -13.31
C GLN A 93 -17.56 -17.86 -14.35
N ILE A 94 -16.83 -16.87 -14.87
CA ILE A 94 -17.29 -15.98 -15.93
C ILE A 94 -17.55 -16.78 -17.20
N ALA A 95 -16.66 -17.71 -17.56
CA ALA A 95 -16.83 -18.55 -18.75
C ALA A 95 -18.05 -19.46 -18.65
N ALA A 96 -18.41 -19.91 -17.45
CA ALA A 96 -19.58 -20.76 -17.20
C ALA A 96 -20.89 -19.98 -17.05
N ALA A 97 -20.83 -18.69 -16.70
CA ALA A 97 -22.00 -17.85 -16.47
C ALA A 97 -22.53 -17.21 -17.76
N SER A 98 -23.75 -16.67 -17.70
CA SER A 98 -24.32 -15.85 -18.78
C SER A 98 -25.17 -14.72 -18.23
N GLY A 99 -25.55 -13.77 -19.10
CA GLY A 99 -26.45 -12.67 -18.76
C GLY A 99 -25.95 -11.82 -17.58
N ALA A 100 -26.87 -11.52 -16.65
CA ALA A 100 -26.59 -10.65 -15.51
C ALA A 100 -25.53 -11.23 -14.55
N ASP A 101 -25.47 -12.56 -14.41
CA ASP A 101 -24.49 -13.21 -13.54
C ASP A 101 -23.07 -13.08 -14.08
N ALA A 102 -22.88 -13.30 -15.40
CA ALA A 102 -21.58 -13.06 -16.04
C ALA A 102 -21.15 -11.60 -15.95
N ALA A 103 -22.10 -10.67 -16.10
CA ALA A 103 -21.83 -9.24 -15.93
C ALA A 103 -21.40 -8.91 -14.49
N ALA A 104 -22.09 -9.44 -13.48
CA ALA A 104 -21.76 -9.19 -12.07
C ALA A 104 -20.39 -9.78 -11.68
N LEU A 105 -20.06 -10.97 -12.19
CA LEU A 105 -18.74 -11.59 -11.99
C LEU A 105 -17.61 -10.77 -12.66
N GLN A 106 -17.84 -10.23 -13.85
CA GLN A 106 -16.88 -9.36 -14.51
C GLN A 106 -16.62 -8.07 -13.73
N VAL A 107 -17.67 -7.48 -13.15
CA VAL A 107 -17.53 -6.32 -12.26
C VAL A 107 -16.74 -6.71 -11.00
N GLY A 108 -17.04 -7.85 -10.38
CA GLY A 108 -16.29 -8.36 -9.23
C GLY A 108 -14.81 -8.62 -9.55
N LYS A 109 -14.50 -9.12 -10.75
CA LYS A 109 -13.14 -9.27 -11.26
C LYS A 109 -12.43 -7.92 -11.39
N ILE A 110 -13.09 -6.89 -11.90
CA ILE A 110 -12.53 -5.52 -11.98
C ILE A 110 -12.17 -5.01 -10.58
N LYS A 111 -13.06 -5.18 -9.59
CA LYS A 111 -12.77 -4.80 -8.20
C LYS A 111 -11.58 -5.58 -7.62
N ASN A 112 -11.50 -6.88 -7.88
CA ASN A 112 -10.34 -7.70 -7.48
C ASN A 112 -9.04 -7.20 -8.12
N LYS A 113 -9.07 -6.77 -9.39
CA LYS A 113 -7.89 -6.19 -10.05
C LYS A 113 -7.46 -4.86 -9.43
N VAL A 114 -8.41 -4.01 -9.02
CA VAL A 114 -8.09 -2.78 -8.27
C VAL A 114 -7.41 -3.12 -6.94
N LEU A 115 -7.94 -4.09 -6.20
CA LEU A 115 -7.34 -4.58 -4.95
C LEU A 115 -5.92 -5.12 -5.15
N LYS A 116 -5.73 -6.03 -6.11
CA LYS A 116 -4.43 -6.60 -6.47
C LYS A 116 -3.41 -5.52 -6.80
N LEU A 117 -3.75 -4.65 -7.75
CA LEU A 117 -2.83 -3.62 -8.25
C LEU A 117 -2.52 -2.55 -7.18
N THR A 118 -3.47 -2.26 -6.27
CA THR A 118 -3.20 -1.41 -5.11
C THR A 118 -2.14 -2.06 -4.21
N GLY A 119 -2.30 -3.35 -3.89
CA GLY A 119 -1.29 -4.09 -3.13
C GLY A 119 0.07 -4.12 -3.83
N GLU A 120 0.09 -4.29 -5.16
CA GLU A 120 1.32 -4.30 -5.98
C GLU A 120 2.06 -2.97 -5.95
N VAL A 121 1.34 -1.88 -6.20
CA VAL A 121 1.88 -0.52 -6.15
C VAL A 121 2.47 -0.22 -4.78
N GLN A 122 1.78 -0.60 -3.70
CA GLN A 122 2.27 -0.41 -2.34
C GLN A 122 3.51 -1.26 -2.06
N GLN A 123 3.53 -2.51 -2.52
CA GLN A 123 4.69 -3.39 -2.39
C GLN A 123 5.92 -2.82 -3.13
N ILE A 124 5.75 -2.30 -4.35
CA ILE A 124 6.84 -1.69 -5.12
C ILE A 124 7.37 -0.44 -4.42
N LYS A 125 6.50 0.44 -3.90
CA LYS A 125 6.92 1.63 -3.13
C LYS A 125 7.78 1.25 -1.92
N ILE A 126 7.45 0.16 -1.23
CA ILE A 126 8.26 -0.33 -0.11
C ILE A 126 9.61 -0.85 -0.58
N LYS A 127 9.65 -1.63 -1.67
CA LYS A 127 10.90 -2.10 -2.28
C LYS A 127 11.81 -0.92 -2.70
N ILE A 128 11.23 0.15 -3.26
CA ILE A 128 11.96 1.38 -3.58
C ILE A 128 12.56 1.99 -2.31
N ALA A 129 11.77 2.18 -1.26
CA ALA A 129 12.25 2.75 0.00
C ALA A 129 13.39 1.93 0.62
N GLN A 130 13.30 0.59 0.58
CA GLN A 130 14.35 -0.32 1.04
C GLN A 130 15.62 -0.21 0.19
N ALA A 131 15.48 -0.21 -1.15
CA ALA A 131 16.61 -0.07 -2.07
C ALA A 131 17.32 1.28 -1.92
N SER A 132 16.57 2.39 -1.83
CA SER A 132 17.13 3.72 -1.59
C SER A 132 17.88 3.80 -0.26
N ALA A 133 17.31 3.25 0.82
CA ALA A 133 17.97 3.23 2.13
C ALA A 133 19.27 2.38 2.12
N ALA A 134 19.35 1.37 1.26
CA ALA A 134 20.54 0.55 1.05
C ALA A 134 21.53 1.16 0.03
N GLY A 135 21.25 2.32 -0.56
CA GLY A 135 22.08 2.93 -1.60
C GLY A 135 22.09 2.16 -2.93
N SER A 136 21.07 1.33 -3.18
CA SER A 136 20.91 0.56 -4.42
C SER A 136 20.11 1.35 -5.47
N SER A 137 20.29 1.00 -6.75
CA SER A 137 19.50 1.60 -7.84
C SER A 137 18.01 1.28 -7.71
N THR A 138 17.16 2.25 -8.06
CA THR A 138 15.69 2.15 -8.04
C THR A 138 15.06 2.19 -9.43
N SER A 139 15.83 2.39 -10.52
CA SER A 139 15.24 2.72 -11.84
C SER A 139 14.28 1.65 -12.37
N ASP A 140 14.60 0.37 -12.17
CA ASP A 140 13.75 -0.73 -12.62
C ASP A 140 12.46 -0.78 -11.79
N LEU A 141 12.56 -0.57 -10.48
CA LEU A 141 11.41 -0.49 -9.58
C LEU A 141 10.52 0.71 -9.90
N GLU A 142 11.09 1.85 -10.27
CA GLU A 142 10.33 3.04 -10.70
C GLU A 142 9.62 2.82 -12.03
N THR A 143 10.25 2.12 -12.96
CA THR A 143 9.63 1.72 -14.24
C THR A 143 8.47 0.74 -14.01
N SER A 144 8.66 -0.26 -13.14
CA SER A 144 7.58 -1.17 -12.71
C SER A 144 6.47 -0.41 -12.01
N LEU A 145 6.78 0.53 -11.12
CA LEU A 145 5.80 1.35 -10.41
C LEU A 145 4.91 2.13 -11.38
N ALA A 146 5.51 2.79 -12.38
CA ALA A 146 4.75 3.53 -13.39
C ALA A 146 3.83 2.61 -14.21
N THR A 147 4.31 1.42 -14.56
CA THR A 147 3.54 0.40 -15.29
C THR A 147 2.32 -0.07 -14.48
N GLU A 148 2.53 -0.47 -13.23
CA GLU A 148 1.46 -0.98 -12.37
C GLU A 148 0.48 0.14 -11.97
N GLN A 149 0.96 1.37 -11.79
CA GLN A 149 0.09 2.53 -11.55
C GLN A 149 -0.82 2.83 -12.75
N GLY A 150 -0.32 2.65 -13.99
CA GLY A 150 -1.11 2.78 -15.21
C GLY A 150 -2.23 1.73 -15.30
N LYS A 151 -1.91 0.47 -14.97
CA LYS A 151 -2.92 -0.60 -14.88
C LYS A 151 -3.93 -0.32 -13.76
N LEU A 152 -3.49 0.13 -12.60
CA LEU A 152 -4.36 0.46 -11.47
C LEU A 152 -5.36 1.54 -11.87
N THR A 153 -4.87 2.65 -12.44
CA THR A 153 -5.68 3.77 -12.94
C THR A 153 -6.73 3.29 -13.95
N THR A 154 -6.33 2.40 -14.87
CA THR A 154 -7.25 1.83 -15.86
C THR A 154 -8.37 1.03 -15.19
N ASN A 155 -8.07 0.17 -14.22
CA ASN A 155 -9.09 -0.66 -13.57
C ASN A 155 -9.98 0.16 -12.62
N ILE A 156 -9.45 1.22 -11.99
CA ILE A 156 -10.26 2.19 -11.24
C ILE A 156 -11.26 2.87 -12.17
N ALA A 157 -10.83 3.32 -13.35
CA ALA A 157 -11.72 3.94 -14.33
C ALA A 157 -12.82 2.96 -14.80
N LEU A 158 -12.49 1.67 -14.96
CA LEU A 158 -13.48 0.63 -15.30
C LEU A 158 -14.49 0.38 -14.17
N ASP A 159 -14.06 0.36 -12.91
CA ASP A 159 -14.95 0.26 -11.75
C ASP A 159 -15.89 1.48 -11.67
N VAL A 160 -15.34 2.69 -11.81
CA VAL A 160 -16.12 3.94 -11.81
C VAL A 160 -17.12 3.98 -12.97
N LYS A 161 -16.72 3.53 -14.15
CA LYS A 161 -17.63 3.42 -15.31
C LYS A 161 -18.77 2.43 -15.06
N SER A 162 -18.54 1.41 -14.22
CA SER A 162 -19.52 0.40 -13.83
C SER A 162 -20.32 0.80 -12.59
N LYS A 163 -20.22 2.05 -12.13
CA LYS A 163 -20.86 2.52 -10.90
C LYS A 163 -22.36 2.19 -10.87
N GLY A 164 -22.79 1.59 -9.75
CA GLY A 164 -24.18 1.17 -9.56
C GLY A 164 -24.50 -0.23 -10.10
N ALA A 165 -23.61 -0.84 -10.89
CA ALA A 165 -23.76 -2.22 -11.32
C ALA A 165 -23.53 -3.19 -10.14
N ALA A 166 -24.26 -4.30 -10.17
CA ALA A 166 -24.03 -5.41 -9.25
C ALA A 166 -22.62 -5.98 -9.47
N SER A 167 -21.97 -6.33 -8.37
CA SER A 167 -20.65 -6.90 -8.32
C SER A 167 -20.69 -8.16 -7.48
N LYS A 168 -20.17 -9.27 -8.01
CA LYS A 168 -20.20 -10.57 -7.36
C LYS A 168 -18.78 -11.09 -7.18
N GLY A 169 -18.47 -11.52 -5.97
CA GLY A 169 -17.28 -12.29 -5.64
C GLY A 169 -17.30 -13.68 -6.28
N ARG A 170 -16.38 -14.51 -5.83
CA ARG A 170 -16.09 -15.83 -6.38
C ARG A 170 -16.38 -16.92 -5.37
#